data_AF-A0A0X8UZY5-F1
#
_entry.id   AF-A0A0X8UZY5-F1
#
_cell.length_a   1.000
_cell.length_b   1.000
_cell.length_c   1.000
_cell.angle_alpha   90.00
_cell.angle_beta   90.00
_cell.angle_gamma   90.00
#
_symmetry.space_group_name_H-M   'P 1'
#
loop_
_entity.id
_entity.type
_entity.pdbx_description
1 polymer ?
#
loop_
_entity_poly.entity_id
_entity_poly.type
_entity_poly.pdbx_seq_one_letter_code
_entity_poly.pdbx_strand_id
1 'polypeptide(L)' 'MKVVSVNTFLDNEDVPDYVLDYCLYRELLHIQIGYNPEGDSHDEEFFARCRNYSRCTEADSWLRSREVYA' A
#
# COMPACT_ATOMS: atom_id res chain seq x y z
N MET A 1 6.41 12.66 15.23
CA MET A 1 5.05 12.32 14.73
C MET A 1 5.23 11.65 13.38
N LYS A 2 4.56 10.53 13.11
CA LYS A 2 4.58 9.87 11.78
C LYS A 2 3.24 10.17 11.11
N VAL A 3 3.25 10.53 9.83
CA VAL A 3 2.06 10.92 9.05
C VAL A 3 1.97 10.00 7.84
N VAL A 4 0.77 9.50 7.57
CA VAL A 4 0.44 8.74 6.38
C VAL A 4 -0.55 9.57 5.57
N SER A 5 -0.28 9.72 4.28
CA SER A 5 -1.20 10.35 3.32
C SER A 5 -1.65 9.32 2.31
N VAL A 6 -2.95 9.24 2.08
CA VAL A 6 -3.55 8.42 1.02
C VAL A 6 -4.04 9.35 -0.08
N ASN A 7 -3.92 8.93 -1.34
CA ASN A 7 -4.38 9.71 -2.48
C ASN A 7 -5.90 9.95 -2.39
N THR A 8 -6.36 11.19 -2.60
CA THR A 8 -7.78 11.57 -2.58
C THR A 8 -8.63 10.82 -3.59
N PHE A 9 -8.05 10.26 -4.66
CA PHE A 9 -8.78 9.39 -5.60
C PHE A 9 -9.35 8.14 -4.92
N LEU A 10 -8.72 7.70 -3.81
CA LEU A 10 -9.20 6.58 -3.02
C LEU A 10 -10.30 6.99 -2.02
N ASP A 11 -10.55 8.28 -1.85
CA ASP A 11 -11.63 8.81 -1.00
C ASP A 11 -12.95 8.84 -1.81
N ASN A 12 -13.47 7.65 -2.12
CA ASN A 12 -14.67 7.45 -2.93
C ASN A 12 -15.43 6.20 -2.44
N GLU A 13 -16.77 6.27 -2.37
CA GLU A 13 -17.63 5.17 -1.94
C GLU A 13 -17.52 3.91 -2.81
N ASP A 14 -17.09 4.04 -4.06
CA ASP A 14 -16.86 2.93 -4.99
C ASP A 14 -15.52 2.20 -4.73
N VAL A 15 -14.67 2.72 -3.84
CA VAL A 15 -13.41 2.10 -3.42
C VAL A 15 -13.72 1.10 -2.30
N PRO A 16 -13.48 -0.20 -2.50
CA PRO A 16 -13.74 -1.18 -1.46
C PRO A 16 -12.86 -0.97 -0.23
N ASP A 17 -13.41 -1.15 0.98
CA ASP A 17 -12.67 -0.99 2.24
C ASP A 17 -11.36 -1.81 2.28
N TYR A 18 -11.37 -3.03 1.75
CA TYR A 18 -10.18 -3.89 1.73
C TYR A 18 -9.03 -3.32 0.89
N VAL A 19 -9.33 -2.43 -0.06
CA VAL A 19 -8.33 -1.72 -0.86
C VAL A 19 -7.72 -0.59 -0.03
N LEU A 20 -8.55 0.17 0.69
CA LEU A 20 -8.10 1.23 1.59
C LEU A 20 -7.24 0.69 2.73
N ASP A 21 -7.71 -0.38 3.36
CA ASP A 21 -6.97 -1.10 4.41
C ASP A 21 -5.61 -1.58 3.89
N TYR A 22 -5.57 -2.10 2.66
CA TYR A 22 -4.33 -2.54 2.04
C TYR A 22 -3.37 -1.37 1.76
N CYS A 23 -3.87 -0.25 1.24
CA CYS A 23 -3.07 0.96 1.04
C CYS A 23 -2.49 1.47 2.36
N LEU A 24 -3.31 1.58 3.41
CA LEU A 24 -2.84 1.98 4.74
C LEU A 24 -1.80 0.99 5.29
N TYR A 25 -2.05 -0.31 5.15
CA TYR A 25 -1.12 -1.35 5.58
C TYR A 25 0.26 -1.19 4.91
N ARG A 26 0.31 -0.95 3.60
CA ARG A 26 1.57 -0.70 2.86
C ARG A 26 2.34 0.50 3.41
N GLU A 27 1.65 1.62 3.68
CA GLU A 27 2.31 2.80 4.26
C GLU A 27 2.82 2.55 5.68
N LEU A 28 2.12 1.74 6.46
CA LEU A 28 2.59 1.31 7.78
C LEU A 28 3.82 0.39 7.68
N LEU A 29 3.93 -0.44 6.64
CA LEU A 29 5.14 -1.24 6.40
C LEU A 29 6.36 -0.37 6.13
N HIS A 30 6.24 0.69 5.32
CA HIS A 30 7.33 1.66 5.13
C HIS A 30 7.78 2.28 6.45
N ILE A 31 6.83 2.63 7.30
CA ILE A 31 7.08 3.17 8.64
C ILE A 31 7.78 2.16 9.57
N GLN A 32 7.48 0.87 9.43
CA GLN A 32 8.04 -0.22 10.25
C GLN A 32 9.41 -0.67 9.79
N ILE A 33 9.63 -0.78 8.48
CA ILE A 33 10.93 -1.14 7.87
C ILE A 33 11.94 -0.01 8.15
N GLY A 34 11.47 1.24 8.09
CA GLY A 34 12.28 2.41 8.39
C GLY A 34 12.83 3.08 7.13
N TYR A 35 13.51 4.21 7.35
CA TYR A 35 14.03 5.02 6.25
C TYR A 35 15.34 4.42 5.72
N ASN A 36 15.36 4.08 4.43
CA ASN A 36 16.56 3.65 3.73
C ASN A 36 16.87 4.63 2.57
N PRO A 37 17.83 5.56 2.74
CA PRO A 37 18.15 6.55 1.71
C PRO A 37 18.86 5.98 0.47
N GLU A 38 19.45 4.79 0.59
CA GLU A 38 20.26 4.17 -0.48
C GLU A 38 19.56 2.95 -1.11
N GLY A 39 18.47 2.47 -0.51
CA GLY A 39 17.73 1.28 -0.97
C GLY A 39 16.42 1.61 -1.69
N ASP A 40 15.91 0.62 -2.41
CA ASP A 40 14.56 0.68 -2.97
C ASP A 40 13.54 0.63 -1.83
N SER A 41 12.56 1.55 -1.85
CA SER A 41 11.46 1.55 -0.88
C SER A 41 10.57 0.32 -1.05
N HIS A 42 10.59 -0.32 -2.22
CA HIS A 42 9.85 -1.54 -2.51
C HIS A 42 10.79 -2.72 -2.77
N ASP A 43 11.62 -3.06 -1.78
CA ASP A 43 12.50 -4.23 -1.86
C ASP A 43 11.74 -5.57 -1.66
N GLU A 44 12.48 -6.68 -1.77
CA GLU A 44 11.91 -8.02 -1.60
C GLU A 44 11.27 -8.22 -0.21
N GLU A 45 11.82 -7.59 0.83
CA GLU A 45 11.27 -7.66 2.18
C GLU A 45 9.92 -6.95 2.27
N PHE A 46 9.81 -5.74 1.71
CA PHE A 46 8.56 -5.01 1.62
C PHE A 46 7.48 -5.85 0.93
N PHE A 47 7.78 -6.41 -0.25
CA PHE A 47 6.83 -7.25 -0.97
C PHE A 47 6.48 -8.54 -0.21
N ALA A 48 7.43 -9.14 0.51
CA ALA A 48 7.17 -10.29 1.35
C ALA A 48 6.19 -9.97 2.48
N ARG A 49 6.33 -8.79 3.11
CA ARG A 49 5.42 -8.34 4.17
C ARG A 49 4.05 -7.93 3.63
N CYS A 50 3.97 -7.39 2.42
CA CYS A 50 2.69 -7.09 1.76
C CYS A 50 1.80 -8.33 1.63
N ARG A 51 2.39 -9.49 1.31
CA ARG A 51 1.69 -10.77 1.15
C ARG A 51 1.02 -11.29 2.44
N ASN A 52 1.35 -10.73 3.61
CA ASN A 52 0.67 -11.09 4.86
C ASN A 52 -0.74 -10.49 4.96
N TYR A 53 -1.07 -9.48 4.14
CA TYR A 53 -2.43 -8.98 4.04
C TYR A 53 -3.29 -9.98 3.25
N SER A 54 -4.36 -10.49 3.87
CA SER A 54 -5.13 -11.64 3.35
C SER A 54 -5.67 -11.45 1.93
N ARG A 55 -5.92 -10.20 1.51
CA ARG A 55 -6.46 -9.85 0.19
C ARG A 55 -5.48 -9.06 -0.67
N CYS A 56 -4.18 -9.19 -0.43
CA CYS A 56 -3.12 -8.46 -1.13
C CYS A 56 -3.27 -8.55 -2.65
N THR A 57 -3.41 -9.76 -3.20
CA THR A 57 -3.55 -9.97 -4.65
C THR A 57 -4.78 -9.29 -5.24
N GLU A 58 -5.92 -9.33 -4.55
CA GLU A 58 -7.17 -8.70 -5.01
C GLU A 58 -7.06 -7.18 -4.97
N ALA A 59 -6.47 -6.63 -3.90
CA ALA A 59 -6.28 -5.20 -3.74
C ALA A 59 -5.31 -4.65 -4.79
N ASP A 60 -4.16 -5.32 -5.00
CA ASP A 60 -3.21 -4.95 -6.05
C ASP A 60 -3.83 -5.01 -7.44
N SER A 61 -4.62 -6.05 -7.73
CA SER A 61 -5.31 -6.18 -9.02
C SER A 61 -6.32 -5.06 -9.24
N TRP A 62 -7.10 -4.71 -8.20
CA TRP A 62 -8.06 -3.61 -8.24
C TRP A 62 -7.37 -2.27 -8.49
N LEU A 63 -6.26 -2.02 -7.79
CA LEU A 63 -5.49 -0.78 -7.89
C LEU A 63 -4.83 -0.62 -9.27
N ARG A 64 -4.26 -1.70 -9.83
CA ARG A 64 -3.70 -1.73 -11.18
C ARG A 64 -4.73 -1.48 -12.27
N SER A 65 -5.96 -1.99 -12.11
CA SER A 65 -7.03 -1.80 -13.08
C SER A 65 -7.48 -0.34 -13.25
N ARG A 66 -7.11 0.54 -12.31
CA ARG A 66 -7.51 1.96 -12.28
C ARG A 66 -6.33 2.92 -12.42
N GLU A 67 -5.14 2.42 -12.76
CA GLU A 67 -3.91 3.21 -12.88
C GLU A 67 -3.57 4.02 -11.62
N VAL A 68 -4.09 3.62 -10.45
CA VAL A 68 -3.78 4.27 -9.15
C VAL A 68 -2.37 3.93 -8.69
N TYR A 69 -1.75 2.92 -9.31
CA TYR A 69 -0.31 2.67 -9.28
C TYR A 69 0.30 3.02 -10.62
N ALA A 70 1.07 4.12 -10.64
CA ALA A 70 2.20 4.34 -11.53
C ALA A 70 3.40 4.69 -10.65
#